data_AF-A0A7C4XXA2-F1
#
_entry.id   AF-A0A7C4XXA2-F1
#
_cell.length_a   1.000
_cell.length_b   1.000
_cell.length_c   1.000
_cell.angle_alpha   90.00
_cell.angle_beta   90.00
_cell.angle_gamma   90.00
#
_symmetry.space_group_name_H-M   'P 1'
#
loop_
_entity.id
_entity.type
_entity.pdbx_description
1 polymer ?
#
loop_
_entity_poly.entity_id
_entity_poly.type
_entity_poly.pdbx_seq_one_letter_code
_entity_poly.pdbx_strand_id
1 'polypeptide(L)'
;MKFKNVLLLVLFIASAVLVHAQSFYTLDYTFKTAKDSSHYYAFLQRNGDGSGLLRIRYAGKGADDVNLVETFIDELNPPGKNDEPDTSILLIKAINPVFIQKDNSSSFTLPVFVFRYQPGSGVFEPVAVANDADPAAPKTSVTVRWQFLSELQLTRDLVGSYFSEDETFYTNLFRTGSTKG
;
A
#
# COMPACT_ATOMS: atom_id res chain seq x y z
N MET A 1 -23.15 37.57 -23.39
CA MET A 1 -22.20 36.45 -23.48
C MET A 1 -22.87 35.30 -24.23
N LYS A 2 -22.29 34.86 -25.35
CA LYS A 2 -22.91 33.83 -26.21
C LYS A 2 -22.93 32.49 -25.45
N PHE A 3 -24.06 31.79 -25.46
CA PHE A 3 -24.29 30.49 -24.79
C PHE A 3 -23.16 29.46 -25.03
N LYS A 4 -22.54 29.54 -26.21
CA LYS A 4 -21.38 28.75 -26.65
C LYS A 4 -20.13 28.92 -25.76
N ASN A 5 -19.92 30.09 -25.17
CA ASN A 5 -18.76 30.36 -24.31
C ASN A 5 -18.97 29.85 -22.86
N VAL A 6 -20.23 29.77 -22.42
CA VAL A 6 -20.58 29.16 -21.12
C VAL A 6 -20.45 27.65 -21.19
N LEU A 7 -20.86 27.03 -22.30
CA LEU A 7 -20.73 25.59 -22.51
C LEU A 7 -19.26 25.13 -22.54
N LEU A 8 -18.37 25.91 -23.16
CA LEU A 8 -16.93 25.64 -23.18
C LEU A 8 -16.29 25.74 -21.79
N LEU A 9 -16.73 26.69 -20.96
CA LEU A 9 -16.26 26.83 -19.58
C LEU A 9 -16.70 25.65 -18.70
N VAL A 10 -17.94 25.17 -18.87
CA VAL A 10 -18.47 24.01 -18.14
C VAL A 10 -17.74 22.72 -18.56
N LEU A 11 -17.45 22.53 -19.85
CA LEU A 11 -16.65 21.40 -20.34
C LEU A 11 -15.20 21.43 -19.84
N PHE A 12 -14.60 22.63 -19.72
CA PHE A 12 -13.22 22.77 -19.21
C PHE A 12 -13.10 22.49 -17.71
N ILE A 13 -14.11 22.90 -16.92
CA ILE A 13 -14.18 22.58 -15.49
C ILE A 13 -14.44 21.08 -15.27
N ALA A 14 -15.23 20.42 -16.13
CA ALA A 14 -15.49 18.99 -16.04
C ALA A 14 -14.26 18.11 -16.33
N SER A 15 -13.32 18.56 -17.18
CA SER A 15 -12.07 17.83 -17.45
C SER A 15 -11.00 17.96 -16.36
N ALA A 16 -11.16 18.88 -15.41
CA ALA A 16 -10.14 19.17 -14.39
C ALA A 16 -10.23 18.28 -13.15
N VAL A 17 -11.26 17.43 -13.04
CA VAL A 17 -11.45 16.57 -11.87
C VAL A 17 -10.78 15.22 -12.10
N LEU A 18 -9.45 15.22 -12.25
CA LEU A 18 -8.66 14.00 -12.06
C LEU A 18 -8.62 13.70 -10.55
N VAL A 19 -9.71 13.13 -10.02
CA VAL A 19 -9.70 12.56 -8.67
C VAL A 19 -8.68 11.44 -8.69
N HIS A 20 -7.50 11.68 -8.12
CA HIS A 20 -6.54 10.62 -7.86
C HIS A 20 -7.09 9.87 -6.65
N ALA A 21 -7.84 8.80 -6.90
CA ALA A 21 -8.35 7.95 -5.85
C ALA A 21 -7.15 7.35 -5.09
N GLN A 22 -7.11 7.56 -3.78
CA GLN A 22 -6.15 6.94 -2.88
C GLN A 22 -6.87 5.90 -2.02
N SER A 23 -6.24 4.77 -1.81
CA SER A 23 -6.73 3.69 -0.96
C SER A 23 -5.68 3.37 0.08
N PHE A 24 -6.13 3.16 1.32
CA PHE A 24 -5.25 2.85 2.43
C PHE A 24 -5.56 1.45 2.98
N TYR A 25 -4.51 0.70 3.30
CA TYR A 25 -4.64 -0.62 3.90
C TYR A 25 -3.65 -0.79 5.04
N THR A 26 -4.06 -1.50 6.08
CA THR A 26 -3.12 -2.18 6.97
C THR A 26 -3.07 -3.65 6.63
N LEU A 27 -1.87 -4.22 6.66
CA LEU A 27 -1.66 -5.65 6.47
C LEU A 27 -0.81 -6.18 7.61
N ASP A 28 -1.24 -7.29 8.19
CA ASP A 28 -0.52 -8.11 9.17
C ASP A 28 -0.19 -9.43 8.45
N TYR A 29 1.09 -9.78 8.41
CA TYR A 29 1.56 -10.95 7.68
C TYR A 29 2.84 -11.56 8.27
N THR A 30 3.14 -12.80 7.89
CA THR A 30 4.35 -13.51 8.33
C THR A 30 4.94 -14.32 7.19
N PHE A 31 6.19 -14.07 6.82
CA PHE A 31 6.89 -14.98 5.93
C PHE A 31 7.12 -16.32 6.65
N LYS A 32 6.89 -17.44 5.96
CA LYS A 32 7.28 -18.77 6.45
C LYS A 32 8.39 -19.32 5.58
N THR A 33 9.52 -18.62 5.54
CA THR A 33 10.71 -19.11 4.83
C THR A 33 11.70 -19.70 5.82
N ALA A 34 12.64 -20.51 5.34
CA ALA A 34 13.71 -21.05 6.18
C ALA A 34 14.62 -19.96 6.81
N LYS A 35 14.59 -18.72 6.30
CA LYS A 35 15.45 -17.60 6.72
C LYS A 35 14.69 -16.48 7.42
N ASP A 36 13.37 -16.55 7.43
CA ASP A 36 12.51 -15.46 7.89
C ASP A 36 11.17 -16.03 8.35
N SER A 37 10.92 -15.92 9.64
CA SER A 37 9.67 -16.25 10.32
C SER A 37 9.08 -15.03 11.02
N SER A 38 9.52 -13.83 10.65
CA SER A 38 9.18 -12.60 11.35
C SER A 38 7.74 -12.22 11.06
N HIS A 39 7.12 -11.56 12.03
CA HIS A 39 5.79 -11.00 11.89
C HIS A 39 5.91 -9.52 11.52
N TYR A 40 5.18 -9.14 10.46
CA TYR A 40 5.27 -7.84 9.83
C TYR A 40 3.91 -7.14 9.91
N TYR A 41 3.98 -5.83 10.10
CA TYR A 41 2.84 -4.94 9.94
C TYR A 41 3.16 -3.93 8.85
N ALA A 42 2.30 -3.81 7.86
CA ALA A 42 2.43 -2.87 6.78
C ALA A 42 1.29 -1.85 6.78
N PHE A 43 1.63 -0.63 6.41
CA PHE A 43 0.71 0.43 6.02
C PHE A 43 0.95 0.70 4.53
N LEU A 44 -0.09 0.48 3.72
CA LEU A 44 -0.06 0.66 2.28
C LEU A 44 -0.92 1.85 1.90
N GLN A 45 -0.32 2.85 1.26
CA GLN A 45 -1.01 3.86 0.46
C GLN A 45 -0.91 3.45 -1.01
N ARG A 46 -2.04 3.19 -1.64
CA ARG A 46 -2.14 2.88 -3.08
C ARG A 46 -2.81 4.05 -3.81
N ASN A 47 -2.19 4.51 -4.88
CA ASN A 47 -2.76 5.50 -5.79
C ASN A 47 -3.48 4.80 -6.95
N GLY A 48 -4.46 5.48 -7.56
CA GLY A 48 -5.23 4.95 -8.69
C GLY A 48 -4.43 4.70 -9.98
N ASP A 49 -3.20 5.19 -10.06
CA ASP A 49 -2.28 5.00 -11.20
C ASP A 49 -1.38 3.76 -11.04
N GLY A 50 -1.54 2.99 -9.96
CA GLY A 50 -0.72 1.80 -9.68
C GLY A 50 0.57 2.11 -8.91
N SER A 51 0.87 3.37 -8.63
CA SER A 51 1.96 3.78 -7.75
C SER A 51 1.51 3.83 -6.29
N GLY A 52 2.46 4.01 -5.37
CA GLY A 52 2.14 4.19 -3.97
C GLY A 52 3.33 4.05 -3.04
N LEU A 53 3.02 4.01 -1.75
CA LEU A 53 3.97 3.92 -0.65
C LEU A 53 3.60 2.76 0.26
N LEU A 54 4.62 2.05 0.73
CA LEU A 54 4.47 0.98 1.70
C LEU A 54 5.44 1.19 2.87
N ARG A 55 4.91 1.36 4.08
CA ARG A 55 5.68 1.36 5.34
C ARG A 55 5.53 0.03 6.03
N ILE A 56 6.64 -0.65 6.31
CA ILE A 56 6.68 -1.96 6.95
C ILE A 56 7.43 -1.82 8.27
N ARG A 57 6.77 -2.22 9.35
CA ARG A 57 7.38 -2.35 10.68
C ARG A 57 7.42 -3.82 11.11
N TYR A 58 8.49 -4.21 11.80
CA TYR A 58 8.65 -5.55 12.37
C TYR A 58 9.64 -5.54 13.53
N ALA A 59 9.54 -6.54 14.41
CA ALA A 59 10.41 -6.65 15.58
C ALA A 59 11.87 -6.91 15.17
N GLY A 60 12.81 -6.26 15.87
CA GLY A 60 14.24 -6.56 15.87
C GLY A 60 14.58 -7.67 16.88
N LYS A 61 15.87 -7.82 17.21
CA LYS A 61 16.30 -8.85 18.19
C LYS A 61 16.08 -8.45 19.64
N GLY A 62 15.94 -7.17 19.96
CA GLY A 62 15.55 -6.67 21.28
C GLY A 62 14.04 -6.49 21.44
N ALA A 63 13.55 -6.53 22.68
CA ALA A 63 12.13 -6.33 23.00
C ALA A 63 11.60 -4.94 22.57
N ASP A 64 12.49 -3.95 22.48
CA ASP A 64 12.18 -2.57 22.09
C ASP A 64 12.75 -2.18 20.72
N ASP A 65 13.41 -3.11 20.01
CA ASP A 65 13.95 -2.83 18.69
C ASP A 65 12.83 -2.98 17.65
N VAL A 66 12.45 -1.87 17.02
CA VAL A 66 11.54 -1.86 15.87
C VAL A 66 12.34 -1.55 14.63
N ASN A 67 12.24 -2.40 13.62
CA ASN A 67 12.71 -2.10 12.29
C ASN A 67 11.60 -1.40 11.52
N LEU A 68 11.97 -0.37 10.74
CA LEU A 68 11.05 0.39 9.91
C LEU A 68 11.66 0.55 8.52
N VAL A 69 10.91 0.09 7.52
CA VAL A 69 11.30 0.13 6.11
C VAL A 69 10.22 0.84 5.33
N GLU A 70 10.64 1.73 4.46
CA GLU A 70 9.79 2.36 3.46
C GLU A 70 10.12 1.80 2.08
N THR A 71 9.11 1.53 1.28
CA THR A 71 9.28 1.11 -0.10
C THR A 71 8.28 1.86 -0.98
N PHE A 72 8.61 2.00 -2.27
CA PHE A 72 7.59 2.27 -3.27
C PHE A 72 6.87 0.97 -3.62
N ILE A 73 5.72 1.09 -4.28
CA ILE A 73 5.04 -0.05 -4.88
C ILE A 73 5.01 0.06 -6.40
N ASP A 74 4.97 -1.12 -7.02
CA ASP A 74 4.66 -1.29 -8.44
C ASP A 74 3.54 -2.32 -8.57
N GLU A 75 2.67 -2.11 -9.56
CA GLU A 75 1.48 -2.92 -9.77
C GLU A 75 1.51 -3.60 -11.13
N LEU A 76 1.20 -4.90 -11.11
CA LEU A 76 1.13 -5.66 -12.34
C LEU A 76 0.10 -6.79 -12.24
N ASN A 77 -0.54 -7.07 -13.37
CA ASN A 77 -1.30 -8.29 -13.57
C ASN A 77 -0.32 -9.38 -14.06
N PRO A 78 -0.36 -10.58 -13.47
CA PRO A 78 0.50 -11.66 -13.92
C PRO A 78 0.06 -12.20 -15.29
N PRO A 79 0.93 -12.93 -16.02
CA PRO A 79 0.53 -13.62 -17.24
C PRO A 79 -0.58 -14.64 -16.96
N GLY A 80 -1.62 -14.60 -17.76
CA GLY A 80 -2.77 -15.51 -17.77
C GLY A 80 -2.70 -16.51 -18.93
N LYS A 81 -3.86 -16.89 -19.48
CA LYS A 81 -3.92 -17.81 -20.63
C LYS A 81 -3.42 -17.10 -21.89
N ASN A 82 -2.63 -17.79 -22.70
CA ASN A 82 -2.05 -17.27 -23.95
C ASN A 82 -1.18 -16.02 -23.76
N ASP A 83 -0.50 -15.89 -22.61
CA ASP A 83 0.34 -14.74 -22.24
C ASP A 83 -0.38 -13.39 -22.12
N GLU A 84 -1.72 -13.38 -22.15
CA GLU A 84 -2.52 -12.18 -21.85
C GLU A 84 -2.55 -11.92 -20.34
N PRO A 85 -2.53 -10.67 -19.85
CA PRO A 85 -2.58 -10.38 -18.42
C PRO A 85 -3.85 -10.94 -17.74
N ASP A 86 -3.67 -11.68 -16.64
CA ASP A 86 -4.78 -12.13 -15.78
C ASP A 86 -5.30 -10.97 -14.94
N THR A 87 -6.35 -10.33 -15.44
CA THR A 87 -7.02 -9.19 -14.78
C THR A 87 -7.76 -9.56 -13.51
N SER A 88 -7.87 -10.85 -13.15
CA SER A 88 -8.47 -11.27 -11.87
C SER A 88 -7.48 -11.23 -10.70
N ILE A 89 -6.18 -11.08 -10.98
CA ILE A 89 -5.11 -11.02 -10.00
C ILE A 89 -4.35 -9.71 -10.14
N LEU A 90 -4.14 -9.02 -9.02
CA LEU A 90 -3.28 -7.84 -8.94
C LEU A 90 -2.12 -8.15 -8.02
N LEU A 91 -0.89 -7.99 -8.51
CA LEU A 91 0.32 -8.10 -7.71
C LEU A 91 0.79 -6.71 -7.32
N ILE A 92 0.92 -6.45 -6.02
CA ILE A 92 1.52 -5.23 -5.48
C ILE A 92 2.91 -5.58 -4.97
N LYS A 93 3.93 -5.13 -5.69
CA LYS A 93 5.33 -5.45 -5.40
C LYS A 93 6.01 -4.29 -4.67
N ALA A 94 6.60 -4.58 -3.51
CA ALA A 94 7.48 -3.64 -2.83
C ALA A 94 8.80 -3.50 -3.61
N ILE A 95 9.19 -2.26 -3.91
CA ILE A 95 10.41 -1.93 -4.66
C ILE A 95 11.20 -0.80 -3.99
N ASN A 96 12.50 -0.74 -4.26
CA ASN A 96 13.40 0.32 -3.79
C ASN A 96 13.33 0.58 -2.26
N PRO A 97 13.65 -0.42 -1.41
CA PRO A 97 13.55 -0.25 0.04
C PRO A 97 14.54 0.78 0.59
N VAL A 98 14.04 1.62 1.48
CA VAL A 98 14.79 2.56 2.31
C VAL A 98 14.59 2.15 3.76
N PHE A 99 15.67 1.80 4.44
CA PHE A 99 15.64 1.44 5.85
C PHE A 99 15.74 2.71 6.70
N ILE A 100 14.67 3.03 7.42
CA ILE A 100 14.57 4.23 8.27
C ILE A 100 15.10 3.91 9.66
N GLN A 101 14.75 2.72 10.15
CA GLN A 101 15.32 2.15 11.36
C GLN A 101 15.67 0.70 11.07
N LYS A 102 16.93 0.32 11.29
CA LYS A 102 17.38 -1.05 11.04
C LYS A 102 18.36 -1.52 12.11
N ASP A 103 18.02 -2.66 12.70
CA ASP A 103 18.99 -3.54 13.32
C ASP A 103 19.73 -4.33 12.22
N ASN A 104 21.06 -4.17 12.19
CA ASN A 104 21.97 -4.84 11.25
C ASN A 104 21.91 -6.37 11.30
N SER A 105 21.18 -6.95 12.26
CA SER A 105 21.11 -8.37 12.51
C SER A 105 19.87 -9.10 11.96
N SER A 106 18.91 -8.38 11.37
CA SER A 106 17.66 -8.93 10.82
C SER A 106 17.71 -9.17 9.30
N SER A 107 17.25 -10.34 8.85
CA SER A 107 16.90 -10.58 7.45
C SER A 107 15.62 -9.82 7.13
N PHE A 108 15.60 -9.07 6.03
CA PHE A 108 14.41 -8.40 5.52
C PHE A 108 14.09 -8.93 4.13
N THR A 109 12.84 -9.35 3.95
CA THR A 109 12.33 -9.87 2.68
C THR A 109 11.32 -8.87 2.11
N LEU A 110 11.51 -8.45 0.86
CA LEU A 110 10.55 -7.58 0.18
C LEU A 110 9.27 -8.35 -0.14
N PRO A 111 8.08 -7.85 0.28
CA PRO A 111 6.83 -8.53 0.00
C PRO A 111 6.34 -8.27 -1.43
N VAL A 112 5.67 -9.29 -1.96
CA VAL A 112 4.72 -9.18 -3.06
C VAL A 112 3.35 -9.55 -2.51
N PHE A 113 2.44 -8.59 -2.43
CA PHE A 113 1.07 -8.85 -2.00
C PHE A 113 0.24 -9.28 -3.20
N VAL A 114 -0.48 -10.40 -3.03
CA VAL A 114 -1.38 -10.93 -4.05
C VAL A 114 -2.79 -10.52 -3.69
N PHE A 115 -3.40 -9.74 -4.57
CA PHE A 115 -4.79 -9.35 -4.48
C PHE A 115 -5.60 -10.11 -5.52
N ARG A 116 -6.82 -10.51 -5.15
CA ARG A 116 -7.75 -11.19 -6.05
C ARG A 116 -9.03 -10.38 -6.16
N TYR A 117 -9.51 -10.22 -7.39
CA TYR A 117 -10.81 -9.63 -7.64
C TYR A 117 -11.91 -10.53 -7.07
N GLN A 118 -12.80 -9.95 -6.27
CA GLN A 118 -13.96 -10.64 -5.72
C GLN A 118 -15.22 -10.18 -6.46
N PRO A 119 -15.84 -11.04 -7.30
CA PRO A 119 -17.02 -10.64 -8.08
C PRO A 119 -18.22 -10.21 -7.23
N GLY A 120 -18.32 -10.70 -5.99
CA GLY A 120 -19.41 -10.37 -5.08
C GLY A 120 -19.33 -8.95 -4.51
N SER A 121 -18.12 -8.48 -4.17
CA SER A 121 -17.89 -7.13 -3.62
C SER A 121 -17.44 -6.12 -4.69
N GLY A 122 -17.00 -6.59 -5.86
CA GLY A 122 -16.52 -5.74 -6.95
C GLY A 122 -15.15 -5.11 -6.68
N VAL A 123 -14.41 -5.61 -5.70
CA VAL A 123 -13.12 -5.05 -5.27
C VAL A 123 -12.02 -6.12 -5.24
N PHE A 124 -10.77 -5.67 -5.30
CA PHE A 124 -9.60 -6.50 -5.09
C PHE A 124 -9.32 -6.64 -3.59
N GLU A 125 -9.17 -7.87 -3.12
CA GLU A 125 -8.87 -8.17 -1.72
C GLU A 125 -7.53 -8.90 -1.59
N PRO A 126 -6.68 -8.56 -0.60
CA PRO A 126 -5.47 -9.31 -0.30
C PRO A 126 -5.78 -10.77 0.05
N VAL A 127 -5.13 -11.70 -0.63
CA VAL A 127 -5.31 -13.15 -0.43
C VAL A 127 -4.02 -13.87 -0.04
N ALA A 128 -2.86 -13.31 -0.37
CA ALA A 128 -1.56 -13.90 -0.01
C ALA A 128 -0.46 -12.84 -0.01
N VAL A 129 0.70 -13.22 0.54
CA VAL A 129 1.97 -12.51 0.37
C VAL A 129 3.05 -13.53 -0.03
N ALA A 130 3.91 -13.13 -0.97
CA ALA A 130 5.02 -13.92 -1.49
C ALA A 130 6.33 -13.13 -1.36
N ASN A 131 7.44 -13.84 -1.49
CA ASN A 131 8.80 -13.28 -1.48
C ASN A 131 9.38 -13.08 -2.88
N ASP A 132 8.65 -13.50 -3.91
CA ASP A 132 8.92 -13.24 -5.32
C ASP A 132 7.62 -12.89 -6.05
N ALA A 133 7.78 -12.35 -7.26
CA ALA A 133 6.66 -12.03 -8.13
C ALA A 133 6.28 -13.22 -9.02
N ASP A 134 6.65 -14.46 -8.65
CA ASP A 134 6.26 -15.65 -9.42
C ASP A 134 4.76 -15.89 -9.21
N PRO A 135 3.91 -15.60 -10.20
CA PRO A 135 2.47 -15.74 -10.05
C PRO A 135 2.03 -17.20 -10.06
N ALA A 136 2.86 -18.11 -10.58
CA ALA A 136 2.54 -19.51 -10.76
C ALA A 136 2.61 -20.30 -9.45
N ALA A 137 3.25 -19.75 -8.41
CA ALA A 137 3.31 -20.38 -7.12
C ALA A 137 3.62 -19.36 -6.01
N PRO A 138 2.61 -18.78 -5.34
CA PRO A 138 2.83 -18.17 -4.03
C PRO A 138 3.25 -19.30 -3.06
N LYS A 139 4.54 -19.64 -3.04
CA LYS A 139 5.09 -20.84 -2.39
C LYS A 139 5.12 -20.77 -0.87
N THR A 140 4.44 -19.81 -0.26
CA THR A 140 4.43 -19.69 1.19
C THR A 140 3.03 -19.36 1.67
N SER A 141 2.41 -20.31 2.36
CA SER A 141 1.18 -20.09 3.12
C SER A 141 1.44 -19.03 4.18
N VAL A 142 0.88 -17.85 3.98
CA VAL A 142 0.94 -16.75 4.95
C VAL A 142 -0.48 -16.40 5.38
N THR A 143 -0.67 -16.31 6.70
CA THR A 143 -1.83 -15.61 7.25
C THR A 143 -1.65 -14.14 6.90
N VAL A 144 -2.44 -13.63 5.96
CA VAL A 144 -2.58 -12.19 5.75
C VAL A 144 -3.89 -11.75 6.41
N ARG A 145 -3.79 -10.90 7.42
CA ARG A 145 -4.93 -10.14 7.92
C ARG A 145 -4.83 -8.75 7.34
N TRP A 146 -5.94 -8.21 6.87
CA TRP A 146 -5.93 -6.89 6.26
C TRP A 146 -7.17 -6.11 6.63
N GLN A 147 -7.04 -4.79 6.53
CA GLN A 147 -8.15 -3.87 6.71
C GLN A 147 -8.03 -2.74 5.69
N PHE A 148 -9.10 -2.51 4.93
CA PHE A 148 -9.26 -1.28 4.16
C PHE A 148 -9.60 -0.13 5.11
N LEU A 149 -8.92 1.00 4.91
CA LEU A 149 -9.06 2.19 5.73
C LEU A 149 -9.63 3.32 4.87
N SER A 150 -10.77 3.86 5.30
CA SER A 150 -11.20 5.18 4.85
C SER A 150 -10.33 6.27 5.47
N GLU A 151 -10.34 7.47 4.88
CA GLU A 151 -9.58 8.62 5.40
C GLU A 151 -9.94 8.94 6.87
N LEU A 152 -11.20 8.78 7.25
CA LEU A 152 -11.66 9.00 8.64
C LEU A 152 -11.07 8.01 9.66
N GLN A 153 -10.59 6.85 9.18
CA GLN A 153 -9.97 5.81 10.03
C GLN A 153 -8.46 6.00 10.16
N LEU A 154 -7.86 6.94 9.42
CA LEU A 154 -6.46 7.31 9.56
C LEU A 154 -6.28 8.18 10.81
N THR A 155 -6.23 7.54 11.98
CA THR A 155 -6.03 8.22 13.27
C THR A 155 -4.56 8.51 13.53
N ARG A 156 -4.27 9.48 14.42
CA ARG A 156 -2.89 9.81 14.84
C ARG A 156 -2.15 8.60 15.39
N ASP A 157 -2.81 7.76 16.19
CA ASP A 157 -2.22 6.56 16.80
C ASP A 157 -1.87 5.51 15.73
N LEU A 158 -2.78 5.31 14.77
CA LEU A 158 -2.56 4.38 13.67
C LEU A 158 -1.41 4.84 12.78
N VAL A 159 -1.40 6.10 12.36
CA VAL A 159 -0.39 6.63 11.44
C VAL A 159 0.94 6.84 12.15
N GLY A 160 0.92 7.27 13.42
CA GLY A 160 2.10 7.43 14.28
C GLY A 160 2.85 6.13 14.55
N SER A 161 2.19 4.98 14.34
CA SER A 161 2.83 3.66 14.38
C SER A 161 3.75 3.38 13.19
N TYR A 162 3.70 4.19 12.13
CA TYR A 162 4.45 4.00 10.88
C TYR A 162 5.22 5.24 10.41
N PHE A 163 4.77 6.44 10.82
CA PHE A 163 5.34 7.72 10.41
C PHE A 163 5.57 8.59 11.64
N SER A 164 6.74 9.22 11.73
CA SER A 164 7.03 10.21 12.76
C SER A 164 6.23 11.50 12.54
N GLU A 165 5.99 12.26 13.61
CA GLU A 165 5.15 13.47 13.55
C GLU A 165 5.74 14.60 12.69
N ASP A 166 7.05 14.57 12.45
CA ASP A 166 7.80 15.51 11.61
C ASP A 166 7.80 15.13 10.12
N GLU A 167 7.32 13.94 9.77
CA GLU A 167 7.25 13.49 8.38
C GLU A 167 6.17 14.23 7.58
N THR A 168 6.46 14.52 6.32
CA THR A 168 5.55 15.23 5.41
C THR A 168 4.19 14.52 5.29
N PHE A 169 4.18 13.18 5.27
CA PHE A 169 2.93 12.41 5.21
C PHE A 169 2.06 12.66 6.44
N TYR A 170 2.63 12.51 7.64
CA TYR A 170 1.91 12.71 8.91
C TYR A 170 1.42 14.16 9.04
N THR A 171 2.30 15.12 8.79
CA THR A 171 1.97 16.55 8.91
C THR A 171 0.86 16.96 7.94
N ASN A 172 0.90 16.51 6.69
CA ASN A 172 -0.15 16.83 5.71
C ASN A 172 -1.50 16.23 6.08
N LEU A 173 -1.50 15.00 6.61
CA LEU A 173 -2.73 14.31 6.99
C LEU A 173 -3.42 14.96 8.19
N PHE A 174 -2.67 15.54 9.13
CA PHE A 174 -3.20 16.02 10.41
C PHE A 174 -3.04 17.53 10.68
N ARG A 175 -2.50 18.33 9.75
CA ARG A 175 -2.35 19.79 9.92
C ARG A 175 -3.67 20.57 9.84
N THR A 176 -4.77 19.94 9.42
CA THR A 176 -6.08 20.59 9.31
C THR A 176 -6.80 20.67 10.66
N GLY A 177 -6.27 21.54 11.53
CA GLY A 177 -6.90 21.98 12.77
C GLY A 177 -6.44 23.37 13.26
N SER A 178 -5.64 24.08 12.46
CA SER A 178 -5.20 25.46 12.76
C SER A 178 -5.57 26.41 11.63
N THR A 179 -6.84 26.42 11.21
CA THR A 179 -7.44 27.65 10.69
C THR A 179 -7.72 28.57 11.89
N LYS A 180 -6.68 29.30 12.31
CA LYS A 180 -6.83 30.57 13.02
C LYS A 180 -6.83 31.68 11.96
N GLY A 181 -7.83 32.56 12.00
CA GLY A 181 -7.86 33.82 11.26
C GLY A 181 -9.22 34.11 10.67
#